data_AF-A0A8H9KSZ0-F1
#
_entry.id   AF-A0A8H9KSZ0-F1
#
_cell.length_a   1.000
_cell.length_b   1.000
_cell.length_c   1.000
_cell.angle_alpha   90.00
_cell.angle_beta   90.00
_cell.angle_gamma   90.00
#
_symmetry.space_group_name_H-M   'P 1'
#
loop_
_entity.id
_entity.type
_entity.pdbx_description
1 polymer ?
#
loop_
_entity_poly.entity_id
_entity_poly.type
_entity_poly.pdbx_seq_one_letter_code
_entity_poly.pdbx_strand_id
1 'polypeptide(L)'
;MMLVIVVPVSQPTHGPDVATAERPPDEGMRRSRRVVLVALTVLALLATLWTSLRPNLDDGWLAIGLPNPVAALVWFVLFVGLLLQMSSRVPAFAIGIAFLFFWPTPVYASMATMALHGQFVMERTRATVTAADAPREGGPAAVTFTFEDGTSERGVSLLSERFGSRTEYVAPDVGTRLDVLRDPTGWLPPRTAGSREGLPEGVGGTLLIALPGLLGVAVLAAASVSALTRRESFIMVAGRPATPDEVSPGAAAAGP
;
A
#
# COMPACT_ATOMS: atom_id res chain seq x y z
N MET A 1 -81.65 -49.45 -17.58
CA MET A 1 -80.65 -48.65 -18.32
C MET A 1 -80.08 -47.62 -17.37
N MET A 2 -78.83 -47.81 -16.93
CA MET A 2 -78.16 -46.95 -15.95
C MET A 2 -77.08 -46.17 -16.69
N LEU A 3 -77.20 -44.84 -16.71
CA LEU A 3 -76.26 -43.95 -17.36
C LEU A 3 -75.15 -43.62 -16.36
N VAL A 4 -73.96 -44.19 -16.54
CA VAL A 4 -72.77 -43.87 -15.73
C VAL A 4 -72.01 -42.76 -16.45
N ILE A 5 -71.99 -41.57 -15.86
CA ILE A 5 -71.17 -40.44 -16.31
C ILE A 5 -69.75 -40.67 -15.79
N VAL A 6 -68.83 -40.97 -16.69
CA VAL A 6 -67.40 -41.02 -16.39
C VAL A 6 -66.85 -39.59 -16.45
N VAL A 7 -66.53 -39.03 -15.29
CA VAL A 7 -65.78 -37.76 -15.18
C VAL A 7 -64.30 -38.08 -15.44
N PRO A 8 -63.65 -37.51 -16.46
CA PRO A 8 -62.22 -37.69 -16.65
C PRO A 8 -61.46 -36.98 -15.52
N VAL A 9 -60.70 -37.77 -14.75
CA VAL A 9 -59.72 -37.29 -13.77
C VAL A 9 -58.60 -36.59 -14.53
N SER A 10 -58.48 -35.27 -14.36
CA SER A 10 -57.35 -34.48 -14.84
C SER A 10 -56.09 -34.97 -14.12
N GLN A 11 -55.24 -35.75 -14.81
CA GLN A 11 -53.89 -35.99 -14.32
C GLN A 11 -53.12 -34.66 -14.33
N PRO A 12 -52.41 -34.29 -13.25
CA PRO A 12 -51.47 -33.19 -13.32
C PRO A 12 -50.35 -33.60 -14.27
N THR A 13 -50.29 -32.96 -15.43
CA THR A 13 -49.13 -33.00 -16.33
C THR A 13 -47.91 -32.55 -15.53
N HIS A 14 -47.00 -33.48 -15.25
CA HIS A 14 -45.64 -33.15 -14.87
C HIS A 14 -45.07 -32.26 -15.97
N GLY A 15 -44.93 -30.96 -15.69
CA GLY A 15 -44.09 -30.08 -16.48
C GLY A 15 -42.69 -30.68 -16.56
N PRO A 16 -41.96 -30.48 -17.67
CA PRO A 16 -40.62 -31.01 -17.78
C PRO A 16 -39.83 -30.49 -16.59
N ASP A 17 -39.27 -31.41 -15.81
CA ASP A 17 -38.20 -31.13 -14.85
C ASP A 17 -37.16 -30.33 -15.61
N VAL A 18 -37.21 -29.01 -15.46
CA VAL A 18 -36.08 -28.15 -15.78
C VAL A 18 -35.03 -28.63 -14.80
N ALA A 19 -34.19 -29.54 -15.27
CA ALA A 19 -32.96 -29.91 -14.60
C ALA A 19 -32.32 -28.58 -14.20
N THR A 20 -32.45 -28.26 -12.90
CA THR A 20 -31.76 -27.13 -12.30
C THR A 20 -30.32 -27.45 -12.56
N ALA A 21 -29.75 -26.86 -13.62
CA ALA A 21 -28.35 -27.03 -13.93
C ALA A 21 -27.64 -26.66 -12.63
N GLU A 22 -27.07 -27.66 -11.95
CA GLU A 22 -26.25 -27.43 -10.77
C GLU A 22 -25.25 -26.38 -11.21
N ARG A 23 -25.47 -25.14 -10.74
CA ARG A 23 -24.50 -24.08 -10.97
C ARG A 23 -23.21 -24.65 -10.43
N PRO A 24 -22.14 -24.72 -11.24
CA PRO A 24 -20.86 -25.11 -10.69
C PRO A 24 -20.64 -24.22 -9.47
N PRO A 25 -20.24 -24.79 -8.31
CA PRO A 25 -20.04 -23.97 -7.13
C PRO A 25 -19.12 -22.84 -7.56
N ASP A 26 -19.59 -21.59 -7.41
CA ASP A 26 -18.79 -20.39 -7.60
C ASP A 26 -17.67 -20.46 -6.54
N GLU A 27 -16.67 -21.30 -6.78
CA GLU A 27 -15.56 -21.54 -5.87
C GLU A 27 -14.66 -20.32 -5.97
N GLY A 28 -14.98 -19.32 -5.14
CA GLY A 28 -14.08 -18.24 -4.85
C GLY A 28 -12.68 -18.75 -4.49
N MET A 29 -11.68 -17.89 -4.62
CA MET A 29 -10.29 -18.24 -4.36
C MET A 29 -10.12 -19.02 -3.04
N ARG A 30 -9.48 -20.18 -3.11
CA ARG A 30 -9.21 -21.07 -1.95
C ARG A 30 -8.50 -20.30 -0.83
N ARG A 31 -8.82 -20.63 0.43
CA ARG A 31 -8.25 -19.95 1.62
C ARG A 31 -6.72 -19.94 1.63
N SER A 32 -6.07 -21.02 1.20
CA SER A 32 -4.60 -21.08 1.08
C SER A 32 -4.03 -20.01 0.14
N ARG A 33 -4.65 -19.81 -1.03
CA ARG A 33 -4.26 -18.77 -1.99
C ARG A 33 -4.47 -17.36 -1.43
N ARG A 34 -5.50 -17.14 -0.61
CA ARG A 34 -5.72 -15.84 0.09
C ARG A 34 -4.63 -15.54 1.09
N VAL A 35 -4.23 -16.54 1.88
CA VAL A 35 -3.11 -16.41 2.82
C VAL A 35 -1.82 -16.08 2.07
N VAL A 36 -1.55 -16.80 0.98
CA VAL A 36 -0.37 -16.53 0.14
C VAL A 36 -0.41 -15.11 -0.44
N LEU A 37 -1.55 -14.67 -0.97
CA LEU A 37 -1.70 -13.31 -1.50
C LEU A 37 -1.37 -12.26 -0.43
N VAL A 38 -2.00 -12.35 0.76
CA VAL A 38 -1.73 -11.41 1.87
C VAL A 38 -0.26 -11.43 2.27
N ALA A 39 0.33 -12.62 2.43
CA ALA A 39 1.73 -12.77 2.79
C ALA A 39 2.65 -12.11 1.74
N LEU A 40 2.39 -12.35 0.45
CA LEU A 40 3.15 -11.73 -0.64
C LEU A 40 2.95 -10.21 -0.67
N THR A 41 1.74 -9.68 -0.46
CA THR A 41 1.49 -8.23 -0.42
C THR A 41 2.27 -7.57 0.71
N VAL A 42 2.29 -8.18 1.90
CA VAL A 42 3.05 -7.69 3.06
C VAL A 42 4.55 -7.78 2.79
N LEU A 43 5.04 -8.90 2.26
CA LEU A 43 6.46 -9.05 1.91
C LEU A 43 6.89 -8.06 0.84
N ALA A 44 6.05 -7.78 -0.15
CA ALA A 44 6.32 -6.76 -1.16
C ALA A 44 6.41 -5.37 -0.54
N LEU A 45 5.50 -5.02 0.39
CA LEU A 45 5.59 -3.76 1.13
C LEU A 45 6.89 -3.67 1.94
N LEU A 46 7.22 -4.73 2.68
CA LEU A 46 8.46 -4.78 3.47
C LEU A 46 9.69 -4.66 2.58
N ALA A 47 9.71 -5.31 1.42
CA ALA A 47 10.79 -5.18 0.44
C ALA A 47 10.91 -3.74 -0.08
N THR A 48 9.78 -3.09 -0.43
CA THR A 48 9.80 -1.68 -0.87
C THR A 48 10.35 -0.77 0.22
N LEU A 49 9.91 -0.94 1.48
CA LEU A 49 10.39 -0.17 2.63
C LEU A 49 11.88 -0.39 2.86
N TRP A 50 12.32 -1.66 2.84
CA TRP A 50 13.73 -2.01 3.02
C TRP A 50 14.61 -1.31 1.98
N THR A 51 14.23 -1.38 0.70
CA THR A 51 15.00 -0.75 -0.38
C THR A 51 15.00 0.78 -0.31
N SER A 52 13.91 1.38 0.17
CA SER A 52 13.79 2.83 0.31
C SER A 52 14.59 3.39 1.49
N LEU A 53 14.66 2.62 2.58
CA LEU A 53 15.36 2.99 3.82
C LEU A 53 16.85 2.63 3.81
N ARG A 54 17.24 1.62 3.02
CA ARG A 54 18.63 1.23 2.76
C ARG A 54 18.95 1.29 1.26
N PRO A 55 18.90 2.48 0.66
CA PRO A 55 19.27 2.67 -0.72
C PRO A 55 20.75 2.36 -0.90
N ASN A 56 21.10 1.69 -2.00
CA ASN A 56 22.50 1.60 -2.39
C ASN A 56 22.93 2.99 -2.87
N LEU A 57 23.75 3.67 -2.07
CA LEU A 57 24.21 5.03 -2.36
C LEU A 57 25.01 5.11 -3.66
N ASP A 58 25.55 3.99 -4.13
CA ASP A 58 26.29 3.92 -5.40
C ASP A 58 25.38 3.70 -6.62
N ASP A 59 24.14 3.22 -6.45
CA ASP A 59 23.20 2.98 -7.55
C ASP A 59 22.19 4.12 -7.74
N GLY A 60 22.18 4.74 -8.93
CA GLY A 60 21.23 5.81 -9.28
C GLY A 60 19.76 5.37 -9.35
N TRP A 61 19.49 4.06 -9.44
CA TRP A 61 18.14 3.49 -9.51
C TRP A 61 17.45 3.34 -8.15
N LEU A 62 18.20 3.41 -7.06
CA LEU A 62 17.73 3.23 -5.68
C LEU A 62 17.92 4.54 -4.91
N ALA A 63 17.29 5.61 -5.40
CA ALA A 63 17.36 6.90 -4.74
C ALA A 63 16.68 6.86 -3.36
N ILE A 64 17.26 7.55 -2.39
CA ILE A 64 16.79 7.61 -1.00
C ILE A 64 15.37 8.17 -0.94
N GLY A 65 14.46 7.45 -0.28
CA GLY A 65 13.05 7.84 -0.13
C GLY A 65 12.14 7.44 -1.29
N LEU A 66 12.68 6.83 -2.35
CA LEU A 66 11.90 6.23 -3.44
C LEU A 66 12.00 4.70 -3.37
N PRO A 67 10.87 3.97 -3.33
CA PRO A 67 10.88 2.52 -3.33
C PRO A 67 11.44 1.99 -4.65
N ASN A 68 12.12 0.84 -4.60
CA ASN A 68 12.56 0.15 -5.82
C ASN A 68 11.37 -0.02 -6.80
N PRO A 69 11.50 0.37 -8.08
CA PRO A 69 10.37 0.42 -9.01
C PRO A 69 9.78 -0.97 -9.31
N VAL A 70 10.61 -2.02 -9.32
CA VAL A 70 10.16 -3.40 -9.51
C VAL A 70 9.36 -3.85 -8.30
N ALA A 71 9.87 -3.59 -7.08
CA ALA A 71 9.16 -3.92 -5.85
C ALA A 71 7.85 -3.12 -5.73
N ALA A 72 7.84 -1.86 -6.15
CA ALA A 72 6.66 -1.00 -6.18
C ALA A 72 5.60 -1.52 -7.17
N LEU A 73 6.02 -1.98 -8.36
CA LEU A 73 5.12 -2.59 -9.33
C LEU A 73 4.50 -3.89 -8.81
N VAL A 74 5.32 -4.77 -8.22
CA VAL A 74 4.86 -6.01 -7.59
C VAL A 74 3.87 -5.70 -6.46
N TRP A 75 4.20 -4.73 -5.60
CA TRP A 75 3.31 -4.24 -4.56
C TRP A 75 1.97 -3.76 -5.12
N PHE A 76 2.01 -2.95 -6.18
CA PHE A 76 0.81 -2.38 -6.82
C PHE A 76 -0.13 -3.49 -7.32
N VAL A 77 0.41 -4.45 -8.06
CA VAL A 77 -0.37 -5.59 -8.59
C VAL A 77 -0.96 -6.41 -7.45
N LEU A 78 -0.18 -6.71 -6.41
CA LEU A 78 -0.63 -7.48 -5.26
C LEU A 78 -1.67 -6.72 -4.41
N PHE A 79 -1.54 -5.40 -4.30
CA PHE A 79 -2.49 -4.55 -3.59
C PHE A 79 -3.83 -4.48 -4.32
N VAL A 80 -3.83 -4.26 -5.64
CA VAL A 80 -5.04 -4.33 -6.47
C VAL A 80 -5.68 -5.72 -6.36
N GLY A 81 -4.87 -6.77 -6.46
CA GLY A 81 -5.31 -8.14 -6.23
C GLY A 81 -5.98 -8.32 -4.87
N LEU A 82 -5.39 -7.78 -3.80
CA LEU A 82 -5.95 -7.86 -2.45
C LEU A 82 -7.28 -7.09 -2.31
N LEU A 83 -7.37 -5.88 -2.86
CA LEU A 83 -8.58 -5.06 -2.82
C LEU A 83 -9.76 -5.74 -3.51
N LEU A 84 -9.51 -6.35 -4.68
CA LEU A 84 -10.53 -7.12 -5.40
C LEU A 84 -10.99 -8.37 -4.65
N GLN A 85 -10.16 -8.85 -3.73
CA GLN A 85 -10.44 -9.95 -2.82
C GLN A 85 -11.01 -9.43 -1.49
N MET A 86 -11.47 -8.19 -1.37
CA MET A 86 -12.23 -7.77 -0.17
C MET A 86 -13.65 -8.37 -0.16
N SER A 87 -14.29 -8.34 1.01
CA SER A 87 -15.69 -8.77 1.16
C SER A 87 -16.63 -8.01 0.23
N SER A 88 -17.60 -8.71 -0.37
CA SER A 88 -18.66 -8.09 -1.20
C SER A 88 -19.56 -7.11 -0.43
N ARG A 89 -19.54 -7.17 0.91
CA ARG A 89 -20.23 -6.21 1.77
C ARG A 89 -19.57 -4.84 1.81
N VAL A 90 -18.32 -4.73 1.35
CA VAL A 90 -17.63 -3.45 1.28
C VAL A 90 -18.14 -2.71 0.05
N PRO A 91 -18.68 -1.48 0.19
CA PRO A 91 -19.14 -0.70 -0.96
C PRO A 91 -18.01 -0.49 -1.97
N ALA A 92 -18.31 -0.62 -3.27
CA ALA A 92 -17.33 -0.42 -4.34
C ALA A 92 -16.63 0.95 -4.26
N PHE A 93 -17.36 1.99 -3.85
CA PHE A 93 -16.81 3.32 -3.61
C PHE A 93 -15.69 3.33 -2.55
N ALA A 94 -15.82 2.55 -1.47
CA ALA A 94 -14.78 2.45 -0.44
C ALA A 94 -13.52 1.74 -0.98
N ILE A 95 -13.70 0.73 -1.85
CA ILE A 95 -12.59 0.06 -2.55
C ILE A 95 -11.88 1.05 -3.50
N GLY A 96 -12.66 1.86 -4.23
CA GLY A 96 -12.13 2.91 -5.11
C GLY A 96 -11.34 3.99 -4.37
N ILE A 97 -11.85 4.47 -3.22
CA ILE A 97 -11.10 5.37 -2.32
C ILE A 97 -9.80 4.70 -1.85
N ALA A 98 -9.89 3.43 -1.41
CA ALA A 98 -8.73 2.70 -0.93
C ALA A 98 -7.64 2.61 -2.00
N PHE A 99 -8.03 2.33 -3.25
CA PHE A 99 -7.14 2.34 -4.39
C PHE A 99 -6.53 3.73 -4.62
N LEU A 100 -7.35 4.77 -4.76
CA LEU A 100 -6.92 6.12 -5.13
C LEU A 100 -5.92 6.72 -4.13
N PHE A 101 -6.16 6.54 -2.83
CA PHE A 101 -5.37 7.21 -1.79
C PHE A 101 -4.22 6.34 -1.24
N PHE A 102 -4.32 5.01 -1.31
CA PHE A 102 -3.37 4.13 -0.65
C PHE A 102 -2.53 3.28 -1.61
N TRP A 103 -2.70 3.40 -2.93
CA TRP A 103 -1.70 2.89 -3.86
C TRP A 103 -0.27 3.48 -3.65
N PRO A 104 -0.06 4.72 -3.15
CA PRO A 104 1.29 5.23 -2.84
C PRO A 104 1.79 4.84 -1.44
N THR A 105 1.14 3.88 -0.75
CA THR A 105 1.49 3.51 0.63
C THR A 105 2.99 3.22 0.84
N PRO A 106 3.72 2.54 -0.06
CA PRO A 106 5.16 2.34 0.11
C PRO A 106 5.95 3.64 0.34
N VAL A 107 5.63 4.70 -0.39
CA VAL A 107 6.29 6.01 -0.27
C VAL A 107 5.92 6.66 1.06
N TYR A 108 4.62 6.72 1.37
CA TYR A 108 4.14 7.31 2.62
C TYR A 108 4.65 6.58 3.86
N ALA A 109 4.70 5.25 3.81
CA ALA A 109 5.22 4.43 4.88
C ALA A 109 6.74 4.62 5.04
N SER A 110 7.51 4.74 3.95
CA SER A 110 8.94 5.07 4.04
C SER A 110 9.18 6.42 4.69
N MET A 111 8.42 7.45 4.29
CA MET A 111 8.49 8.79 4.89
C MET A 111 8.11 8.75 6.37
N ALA A 112 7.03 8.05 6.72
CA ALA A 112 6.61 7.86 8.10
C ALA A 112 7.68 7.16 8.94
N THR A 113 8.29 6.08 8.42
CA THR A 113 9.38 5.38 9.11
C THR A 113 10.58 6.29 9.31
N MET A 114 11.04 7.01 8.27
CA MET A 114 12.16 7.94 8.41
C MET A 114 11.90 9.04 9.44
N ALA A 115 10.69 9.62 9.42
CA ALA A 115 10.32 10.70 10.32
C ALA A 115 10.21 10.20 11.77
N LEU A 116 9.44 9.13 12.02
CA LEU A 116 9.25 8.58 13.37
C LEU A 116 10.57 8.05 13.93
N HIS A 117 11.35 7.32 13.12
CA HIS A 117 12.63 6.77 13.56
C HIS A 117 13.66 7.88 13.81
N GLY A 118 13.70 8.90 12.95
CA GLY A 118 14.56 10.08 13.13
C GLY A 118 14.21 10.89 14.38
N GLN A 119 12.92 11.00 14.69
CA GLN A 119 12.45 11.80 15.82
C GLN A 119 12.60 11.11 17.18
N PHE A 120 12.41 9.78 17.24
CA PHE A 120 12.27 9.07 18.51
C PHE A 120 13.40 8.08 18.85
N VAL A 121 14.26 7.75 17.88
CA VAL A 121 15.27 6.70 18.07
C VAL A 121 16.66 7.15 17.64
N MET A 122 16.80 7.87 16.53
CA MET A 122 18.11 8.36 16.10
C MET A 122 18.62 9.45 17.05
N GLU A 123 19.92 9.43 17.30
CA GLU A 123 20.60 10.43 18.12
C GLU A 123 21.00 11.62 17.25
N ARG A 124 20.66 12.83 17.69
CA ARG A 124 21.12 14.07 17.05
C ARG A 124 22.51 14.41 17.56
N THR A 125 23.51 14.34 16.67
CA THR A 125 24.92 14.62 16.97
C THR A 125 25.53 15.55 15.94
N ARG A 126 26.73 16.05 16.19
CA ARG A 126 27.50 16.87 15.23
C ARG A 126 28.48 16.00 14.46
N ALA A 127 28.58 16.26 13.16
CA ALA A 127 29.57 15.63 12.31
C ALA A 127 30.15 16.65 11.32
N THR A 128 31.37 16.38 10.86
CA THR A 128 32.02 17.11 9.78
C THR A 128 31.87 16.32 8.49
N VAL A 129 31.52 17.00 7.41
CA VAL A 129 31.48 16.41 6.07
C VAL A 129 32.91 16.22 5.57
N THR A 130 33.31 14.99 5.27
CA THR A 130 34.67 14.68 4.78
C THR A 130 34.72 14.26 3.32
N ALA A 131 33.60 13.83 2.76
CA ALA A 131 33.41 13.66 1.33
C ALA A 131 31.93 13.87 0.98
N ALA A 132 31.65 14.45 -0.19
CA ALA A 132 30.29 14.63 -0.68
C ALA A 132 30.26 14.35 -2.19
N ASP A 133 29.36 13.46 -2.60
CA ASP A 133 29.07 13.22 -4.01
C ASP A 133 28.09 14.30 -4.51
N ALA A 134 28.17 14.66 -5.80
CA ALA A 134 27.18 15.56 -6.38
C ALA A 134 25.76 14.98 -6.26
N PRO A 135 24.73 15.80 -6.01
CA PRO A 135 23.35 15.33 -5.99
C PRO A 135 23.02 14.69 -7.33
N ARG A 136 22.37 13.53 -7.31
CA ARG A 136 21.79 12.93 -8.52
C ARG A 136 20.46 13.60 -8.82
N GLU A 137 20.04 13.64 -10.09
CA GLU A 137 18.83 14.36 -10.53
C GLU A 137 17.63 14.13 -9.59
N GLY A 138 17.25 15.17 -8.83
CA GLY A 138 16.09 15.16 -7.94
C GLY A 138 16.22 14.34 -6.66
N GLY A 139 17.41 13.81 -6.32
CA GLY A 139 17.64 12.95 -5.14
C GLY A 139 18.67 13.49 -4.14
N PRO A 140 18.66 13.00 -2.89
CA PRO A 140 19.64 13.39 -1.87
C PRO A 140 21.08 13.08 -2.27
N ALA A 141 22.03 13.88 -1.77
CA ALA A 141 23.46 13.64 -2.00
C ALA A 141 24.01 12.57 -1.05
N ALA A 142 24.88 11.68 -1.55
CA ALA A 142 25.63 10.76 -0.71
C ALA A 142 26.82 11.50 -0.07
N VAL A 143 27.00 11.32 1.24
CA VAL A 143 27.97 12.09 2.04
C VAL A 143 28.69 11.16 3.02
N THR A 144 29.98 11.37 3.23
CA THR A 144 30.73 10.75 4.34
C THR A 144 30.81 11.73 5.50
N PHE A 145 30.32 11.30 6.65
CA PHE A 145 30.35 12.06 7.90
C PHE A 145 31.45 11.51 8.79
N THR A 146 32.26 12.40 9.33
CA THR A 146 33.19 12.08 10.42
C THR A 146 32.66 12.69 11.71
N PHE A 147 32.37 11.83 12.68
CA PHE A 147 31.78 12.20 13.97
C PHE A 147 32.85 12.62 14.98
N GLU A 148 32.42 13.24 16.08
CA GLU A 148 33.31 13.72 17.14
C GLU A 148 34.10 12.59 17.84
N ASP A 149 33.56 11.37 17.82
CA ASP A 149 34.23 10.15 18.32
C ASP A 149 35.32 9.62 17.37
N GLY A 150 35.57 10.29 16.24
CA GLY A 150 36.54 9.92 15.22
C GLY A 150 36.06 8.85 14.25
N THR A 151 34.86 8.30 14.44
CA THR A 151 34.27 7.34 13.49
C THR A 151 33.85 8.05 12.21
N SER A 152 33.89 7.32 11.09
CA SER A 152 33.42 7.82 9.80
C SER A 152 32.38 6.86 9.22
N GLU A 153 31.24 7.40 8.80
CA GLU A 153 30.15 6.63 8.21
C GLU A 153 29.62 7.33 6.96
N ARG A 154 29.23 6.52 5.97
CA ARG A 154 28.58 7.01 4.77
C ARG A 154 27.07 7.12 5.00
N GLY A 155 26.51 8.23 4.60
CA GLY A 155 25.12 8.58 4.80
C GLY A 155 24.61 9.51 3.72
N VAL A 156 23.58 10.28 4.06
CA VAL A 156 22.82 11.06 3.08
C VAL A 156 22.57 12.50 3.54
N SER A 157 22.74 13.45 2.63
CA SER A 157 22.34 14.84 2.85
C SER A 157 20.95 15.08 2.27
N LEU A 158 20.01 15.42 3.15
CA LEU A 158 18.67 15.88 2.80
C LEU A 158 18.59 17.41 2.72
N LEU A 159 19.74 18.10 2.72
CA LEU A 159 19.78 19.54 2.49
C LEU A 159 19.16 19.85 1.12
N SER A 160 18.33 20.87 1.12
CA SER A 160 17.68 21.32 -0.10
C SER A 160 17.61 22.84 -0.12
N GLU A 161 17.72 23.37 -1.32
CA GLU A 161 17.61 24.80 -1.61
C GLU A 161 16.42 25.06 -2.49
N ARG A 162 15.83 26.24 -2.33
CA ARG A 162 14.66 26.67 -3.10
C ARG A 162 15.12 27.47 -4.32
N PHE A 163 14.96 26.89 -5.50
CA PHE A 163 15.18 27.56 -6.78
C PHE A 163 13.83 27.96 -7.39
N GLY A 164 13.39 29.17 -7.04
CA GLY A 164 12.09 29.70 -7.46
C GLY A 164 10.92 28.90 -6.86
N SER A 165 10.16 28.20 -7.73
CA SER A 165 9.06 27.32 -7.31
C SER A 165 9.50 25.88 -7.02
N ARG A 166 10.75 25.52 -7.31
CA ARG A 166 11.29 24.17 -7.10
C ARG A 166 12.17 24.11 -5.86
N THR A 167 12.16 22.96 -5.21
CA THR A 167 13.09 22.61 -4.14
C THR A 167 14.01 21.53 -4.68
N GLU A 168 15.31 21.75 -4.64
CA GLU A 168 16.32 20.83 -5.18
C GLU A 168 17.31 20.44 -4.08
N TYR A 169 17.75 19.19 -4.08
CA TYR A 169 18.75 18.71 -3.13
C TYR A 169 20.13 19.27 -3.45
N VAL A 170 20.87 19.65 -2.40
CA VAL A 170 22.22 20.21 -2.52
C VAL A 170 23.22 19.39 -1.70
N ALA A 171 24.42 19.25 -2.24
CA ALA A 171 25.52 18.61 -1.54
C ALA A 171 26.19 19.64 -0.61
N PRO A 172 26.46 19.30 0.66
CA PRO A 172 27.19 20.18 1.55
C PRO A 172 28.68 20.24 1.18
N ASP A 173 29.31 21.39 1.42
CA ASP A 173 30.76 21.55 1.25
C ASP A 173 31.55 20.67 2.23
N VAL A 174 32.64 20.09 1.72
CA VAL A 174 33.61 19.35 2.54
C VAL A 174 34.25 20.28 3.59
N GLY A 175 34.33 19.81 4.83
CA GLY A 175 34.79 20.57 5.99
C GLY A 175 33.66 21.26 6.76
N THR A 176 32.45 21.31 6.21
CA THR A 176 31.28 21.86 6.90
C THR A 176 30.87 20.98 8.08
N ARG A 177 30.60 21.61 9.23
CA ARG A 177 30.08 20.94 10.42
C ARG A 177 28.56 21.12 10.50
N LEU A 178 27.84 20.01 10.60
CA LEU A 178 26.38 19.98 10.55
C LEU A 178 25.83 19.09 11.68
N ASP A 179 24.55 19.30 12.02
CA ASP A 179 23.81 18.36 12.83
C ASP A 179 23.34 17.18 11.96
N VAL A 180 23.57 15.98 12.45
CA VAL A 180 23.30 14.70 11.79
C VAL A 180 22.52 13.82 12.74
N LEU A 181 21.54 13.09 12.22
CA LEU A 181 20.89 11.99 12.91
C LEU A 181 21.70 10.72 12.65
N ARG A 182 22.20 10.12 13.73
CA ARG A 182 22.93 8.85 13.70
C ARG A 182 22.09 7.79 14.41
N ASP A 183 21.92 6.65 13.78
CA ASP A 183 21.20 5.53 14.39
C ASP A 183 22.16 4.71 15.27
N PRO A 184 21.96 4.64 16.59
CA PRO A 184 22.85 3.89 17.49
C PRO A 184 22.84 2.39 17.20
N THR A 185 21.82 1.88 16.51
CA THR A 185 21.69 0.46 16.18
C THR A 185 22.31 0.10 14.83
N GLY A 186 22.69 1.10 14.01
CA GLY A 186 23.19 0.89 12.65
C GLY A 186 22.14 0.34 11.68
N TRP A 187 20.85 0.50 11.98
CA TRP A 187 19.78 0.03 11.11
C TRP A 187 19.57 0.94 9.91
N LEU A 188 19.71 2.25 10.10
CA LEU A 188 19.61 3.27 9.06
C LEU A 188 20.94 4.02 8.88
N PRO A 189 21.29 4.41 7.65
CA PRO A 189 22.44 5.26 7.42
C PRO A 189 22.24 6.63 8.08
N PRO A 190 23.32 7.29 8.51
CA PRO A 190 23.23 8.64 9.06
C PRO A 190 22.72 9.63 8.02
N ARG A 191 22.06 10.69 8.49
CA ARG A 191 21.56 11.74 7.59
C ARG A 191 21.55 13.11 8.25
N THR A 192 21.64 14.17 7.44
CA THR A 192 21.50 15.54 7.95
C THR A 192 20.17 15.71 8.69
N ALA A 193 20.23 16.32 9.87
CA ALA A 193 19.05 16.52 10.71
C ALA A 193 18.24 17.74 10.24
N GLY A 194 16.92 17.62 10.18
CA GLY A 194 16.05 18.79 10.03
C GLY A 194 16.16 19.75 11.23
N SER A 195 15.72 21.00 11.09
CA SER A 195 15.88 22.04 12.13
C SER A 195 15.27 21.68 13.49
N ARG A 196 14.17 20.90 13.50
CA ARG A 196 13.44 20.49 14.71
C ARG A 196 13.48 18.99 14.97
N GLU A 197 14.15 18.23 14.11
CA GLU A 197 14.11 16.77 14.15
C GLU A 197 14.96 16.22 15.30
N GLY A 198 14.42 15.26 16.05
CA GLY A 198 15.05 14.75 17.28
C GLY A 198 14.92 15.67 18.49
N LEU A 199 14.17 16.78 18.37
CA LEU A 199 13.89 17.73 19.46
C LEU A 199 12.40 17.68 19.87
N PRO A 200 12.03 18.00 21.14
CA PRO A 200 10.64 17.96 21.59
C PRO A 200 9.67 18.79 20.72
N GLU A 201 10.13 19.91 20.17
CA GLU A 201 9.33 20.80 19.32
C GLU A 201 9.01 20.19 17.95
N GLY A 202 9.76 19.17 17.52
CA GLY A 202 9.57 18.46 16.25
C GLY A 202 8.49 17.37 16.27
N VAL A 203 8.01 16.97 17.45
CA VAL A 203 7.09 15.83 17.62
C VAL A 203 5.80 16.02 16.81
N GLY A 204 5.15 17.18 16.93
CA GLY A 204 3.89 17.45 16.24
C GLY A 204 4.03 17.39 14.71
N GLY A 205 5.07 18.01 14.17
CA GLY A 205 5.36 17.98 12.73
C GLY A 205 5.65 16.56 12.23
N THR A 206 6.42 15.78 13.01
CA THR A 206 6.74 14.38 12.71
C THR A 206 5.47 13.53 12.61
N LEU A 207 4.56 13.65 13.58
CA LEU A 207 3.30 12.91 13.57
C LEU A 207 2.40 13.25 12.37
N LEU A 208 2.37 14.53 11.97
CA LEU A 208 1.63 14.96 10.78
C LEU A 208 2.21 14.37 9.49
N ILE A 209 3.54 14.33 9.37
CA ILE A 209 4.23 13.70 8.23
C ILE A 209 3.99 12.18 8.20
N ALA A 210 3.94 11.53 9.37
CA ALA A 210 3.76 10.09 9.47
C ALA A 210 2.32 9.62 9.21
N LEU A 211 1.33 10.50 9.36
CA LEU A 211 -0.09 10.15 9.31
C LEU A 211 -0.50 9.40 8.03
N PRO A 212 -0.14 9.85 6.80
CA PRO A 212 -0.53 9.13 5.58
C PRO A 212 0.03 7.70 5.52
N GLY A 213 1.26 7.51 6.00
CA GLY A 213 1.90 6.19 6.05
C GLY A 213 1.21 5.25 7.04
N LEU A 214 0.90 5.77 8.23
CA LEU A 214 0.16 5.02 9.26
C LEU A 214 -1.24 4.61 8.76
N LEU A 215 -1.95 5.53 8.11
CA LEU A 215 -3.26 5.25 7.52
C LEU A 215 -3.17 4.19 6.40
N GLY A 216 -2.15 4.26 5.54
CA GLY A 216 -1.94 3.25 4.50
C GLY A 216 -1.70 1.85 5.05
N VAL A 217 -0.89 1.73 6.11
CA VAL A 217 -0.67 0.46 6.80
C VAL A 217 -1.96 -0.05 7.46
N ALA A 218 -2.75 0.84 8.06
CA ALA A 218 -4.04 0.48 8.66
C ALA A 218 -5.04 -0.03 7.61
N VAL A 219 -5.12 0.61 6.44
CA VAL A 219 -5.96 0.17 5.33
C VAL A 219 -5.50 -1.18 4.78
N LEU A 220 -4.18 -1.39 4.65
CA LEU A 220 -3.64 -2.69 4.24
C LEU A 220 -4.01 -3.79 5.26
N ALA A 221 -3.92 -3.51 6.56
CA ALA A 221 -4.32 -4.46 7.60
C ALA A 221 -5.82 -4.77 7.52
N ALA A 222 -6.67 -3.75 7.37
CA ALA A 222 -8.11 -3.93 7.21
C ALA A 222 -8.47 -4.73 5.95
N ALA A 223 -7.81 -4.44 4.81
CA ALA A 223 -7.99 -5.19 3.57
C ALA A 223 -7.55 -6.65 3.72
N SER A 224 -6.42 -6.89 4.41
CA SER A 224 -5.91 -8.24 4.70
C SER A 224 -6.87 -9.03 5.58
N VAL A 225 -7.35 -8.44 6.68
CA VAL A 225 -8.34 -9.08 7.57
C VAL A 225 -9.64 -9.36 6.82
N SER A 226 -10.14 -8.40 6.04
CA SER A 226 -11.33 -8.57 5.20
C SER A 226 -11.16 -9.72 4.21
N ALA A 227 -10.02 -9.77 3.51
CA ALA A 227 -9.73 -10.83 2.56
C ALA A 227 -9.67 -12.21 3.23
N LEU A 228 -9.08 -12.32 4.43
CA LEU A 228 -8.92 -13.59 5.14
C LEU A 228 -10.21 -14.10 5.80
N THR A 229 -11.13 -13.20 6.16
CA THR A 229 -12.34 -13.55 6.94
C THR A 229 -13.61 -13.66 6.11
N ARG A 230 -13.64 -13.12 4.88
CA ARG A 230 -14.85 -13.13 4.05
C ARG A 230 -15.27 -14.51 3.58
N ARG A 231 -16.59 -14.69 3.43
CA ARG A 231 -17.20 -15.88 2.80
C ARG A 231 -17.26 -15.72 1.27
N GLU A 232 -17.76 -14.59 0.79
CA GLU A 232 -17.80 -14.22 -0.64
C GLU A 232 -16.89 -13.02 -0.93
N SER A 233 -16.37 -12.94 -2.16
CA SER A 233 -15.48 -11.85 -2.60
C SER A 233 -16.20 -10.85 -3.50
N PHE A 234 -15.70 -9.61 -3.56
CA PHE A 234 -16.23 -8.59 -4.45
C PHE A 234 -16.24 -9.04 -5.92
N ILE A 235 -15.13 -9.59 -6.44
CA ILE A 235 -15.07 -10.13 -7.82
C ILE A 235 -16.18 -11.15 -8.09
N MET A 236 -16.44 -12.06 -7.14
CA MET A 236 -17.46 -13.11 -7.34
C MET A 236 -18.86 -12.53 -7.50
N VAL A 237 -19.17 -11.44 -6.80
CA VAL A 237 -20.51 -10.82 -6.87
C VAL A 237 -20.60 -9.89 -8.07
N ALA A 238 -19.57 -9.07 -8.32
CA ALA A 238 -19.53 -8.12 -9.43
C ALA A 238 -19.45 -8.81 -10.81
N GLY A 239 -18.92 -10.04 -10.87
CA GLY A 239 -18.85 -10.84 -12.10
C GLY A 239 -20.08 -11.70 -12.38
N ARG A 240 -21.12 -11.67 -11.53
CA ARG A 240 -22.36 -12.43 -11.80
C ARG A 240 -23.08 -11.80 -13.01
N PRO A 241 -23.54 -12.61 -13.99
CA PRO A 241 -24.38 -12.09 -15.05
C PRO A 241 -25.65 -11.49 -14.44
N ALA A 242 -26.01 -10.27 -14.86
CA ALA A 242 -27.21 -9.59 -14.40
C ALA A 242 -28.43 -10.51 -14.61
N THR A 243 -29.24 -10.69 -13.57
CA THR A 243 -30.48 -11.46 -13.71
C THR A 243 -31.49 -10.67 -14.55
N PRO A 244 -32.39 -11.33 -15.31
CA PRO A 244 -33.37 -10.65 -16.17
C PRO A 244 -34.20 -9.57 -15.45
N ASP A 245 -34.45 -9.75 -14.14
CA ASP A 245 -35.18 -8.80 -13.30
C ASP A 245 -34.44 -7.48 -13.04
N GLU A 246 -33.12 -7.43 -13.18
CA GLU A 246 -32.31 -6.21 -12.97
C GLU A 246 -32.24 -5.34 -14.25
N VAL A 247 -32.60 -5.89 -15.41
CA VAL A 247 -32.52 -5.21 -16.72
C VAL A 247 -33.89 -4.64 -17.15
N SER A 248 -34.98 -4.97 -16.46
CA SER A 248 -36.30 -4.39 -16.74
C SER A 248 -37.17 -4.20 -15.51
N PRO A 249 -37.13 -3.02 -14.87
CA PRO A 249 -38.10 -2.62 -13.85
C PRO A 249 -39.52 -2.36 -14.41
N GLY A 250 -39.79 -2.61 -15.71
CA GLY A 250 -40.98 -2.10 -16.40
C GLY A 250 -41.85 -3.11 -17.16
N ALA A 251 -41.53 -4.39 -17.22
CA ALA A 251 -42.24 -5.34 -18.10
C ALA A 251 -43.32 -6.19 -17.40
N ALA A 252 -43.63 -5.93 -16.12
CA ALA A 252 -44.67 -6.68 -15.39
C ALA A 252 -46.05 -5.98 -15.36
N ALA A 253 -46.21 -4.81 -16.00
CA ALA A 253 -47.44 -4.01 -15.92
C ALA A 253 -48.22 -3.88 -17.25
N ALA A 254 -48.05 -4.81 -18.19
CA ALA A 254 -48.86 -4.86 -19.41
C ALA A 254 -49.20 -6.31 -19.77
N GLY A 255 -50.21 -6.86 -19.11
CA GLY A 255 -51.00 -7.98 -19.60
C GLY A 255 -52.34 -7.45 -20.15
N PRO A 256 -52.92 -8.10 -21.18
CA PRO A 256 -54.06 -7.59 -21.95
C PRO A 256 -55.35 -7.42 -21.15
#